data_AF-A0A7C5WKG7-F1
#
_entry.id   AF-A0A7C5WKG7-F1
#
_cell.length_a   1.000
_cell.length_b   1.000
_cell.length_c   1.000
_cell.angle_alpha   90.00
_cell.angle_beta   90.00
_cell.angle_gamma   90.00
#
_symmetry.space_group_name_H-M   'P 1'
#
loop_
_entity.id
_entity.type
_entity.pdbx_description
1 polymer ?
#
loop_
_entity_poly.entity_id
_entity_poly.type
_entity_poly.pdbx_seq_one_letter_code
_entity_poly.pdbx_strand_id
1 'polypeptide(L)'
;MFGWPVVAIGCFLLLRPRVAVMVAMIGGWFLLPQAPPYQFSGLPDYTRQTAIFLGILGGMALFDPRAFFRAKWSLWDLPMLVWCLSPVPSSLSNGLGLYDGLSGTLDQFIMYGTPYLVGRCYFSGRQLERQLVYLIVAG
;
A
#
# COMPACT_ATOMS: atom_id res chain seq x y z
N MET A 1 -1.16 -13.08 -11.40
CA MET A 1 -1.43 -11.75 -10.81
C MET A 1 -2.74 -11.74 -10.03
N PHE A 2 -3.88 -12.06 -10.64
CA PHE A 2 -5.20 -12.07 -9.99
C PHE A 2 -5.39 -13.08 -8.83
N GLY A 3 -4.62 -14.17 -8.79
CA GLY A 3 -4.67 -15.13 -7.68
C GLY A 3 -3.92 -14.69 -6.43
N TRP A 4 -3.02 -13.72 -6.53
CA TRP A 4 -2.20 -13.29 -5.40
C TRP A 4 -2.99 -12.65 -4.25
N PRO A 5 -4.00 -11.79 -4.51
CA PRO A 5 -4.87 -11.29 -3.44
C PRO A 5 -5.48 -12.41 -2.60
N VAL A 6 -5.93 -13.49 -3.22
CA VAL A 6 -6.51 -14.64 -2.50
C VAL A 6 -5.46 -15.36 -1.66
N VAL A 7 -4.25 -15.55 -2.20
CA VAL A 7 -3.12 -16.14 -1.46
C VAL A 7 -2.71 -15.26 -0.29
N ALA A 8 -2.62 -13.95 -0.49
CA ALA A 8 -2.31 -12.98 0.56
C ALA A 8 -3.35 -13.05 1.69
N ILE A 9 -4.64 -13.05 1.36
CA ILE A 9 -5.74 -13.24 2.32
C ILE A 9 -5.61 -14.60 3.04
N GLY A 10 -5.24 -15.67 2.33
CA GLY A 10 -4.93 -16.98 2.91
C GLY A 10 -3.75 -16.94 3.90
N CYS A 11 -2.72 -16.15 3.64
CA CYS A 11 -1.62 -15.96 4.59
C CYS A 11 -2.09 -15.29 5.90
N PHE A 12 -3.06 -14.37 5.85
CA PHE A 12 -3.64 -13.78 7.06
C PHE A 12 -4.48 -14.76 7.88
N LEU A 13 -5.04 -15.81 7.26
CA LEU A 13 -5.72 -16.90 7.97
C LEU A 13 -4.75 -17.81 8.74
N LEU A 14 -3.57 -18.04 8.18
CA LEU A 14 -2.60 -19.03 8.69
C LEU A 14 -1.54 -18.43 9.62
N LEU A 15 -1.21 -17.15 9.46
CA LEU A 15 -0.09 -16.50 10.13
C LEU A 15 -0.55 -15.29 10.95
N ARG A 16 0.29 -14.86 11.90
CA ARG A 16 0.08 -13.60 12.61
C ARG A 16 0.04 -12.44 11.58
N PRO A 17 -0.86 -11.45 11.70
CA PRO A 17 -1.05 -10.39 10.71
C PRO A 17 0.25 -9.69 10.27
N ARG A 18 1.18 -9.43 11.19
CA ARG A 18 2.51 -8.87 10.89
C ARG A 18 3.34 -9.73 9.93
N VAL A 19 3.37 -11.03 10.18
CA VAL A 19 4.14 -11.98 9.35
C VAL A 19 3.42 -12.20 8.02
N ALA A 20 2.09 -12.25 8.03
CA ALA A 20 1.28 -12.36 6.82
C ALA A 20 1.55 -11.18 5.86
N VAL A 21 1.61 -9.94 6.37
CA VAL A 21 1.98 -8.75 5.58
C VAL A 21 3.38 -8.92 4.98
N MET A 22 4.38 -9.30 5.79
CA MET A 22 5.76 -9.46 5.31
C MET A 22 5.86 -10.53 4.23
N VAL A 23 5.24 -11.69 4.44
CA VAL A 23 5.24 -12.81 3.49
C VAL A 23 4.48 -12.46 2.22
N ALA A 24 3.33 -11.78 2.32
CA ALA A 24 2.57 -11.34 1.16
C ALA A 24 3.33 -10.29 0.34
N MET A 25 4.09 -9.41 0.99
CA MET A 25 4.86 -8.35 0.33
C MET A 25 6.14 -8.91 -0.31
N ILE A 26 6.96 -9.64 0.45
CA ILE A 26 8.20 -10.27 -0.03
C ILE A 26 7.87 -11.36 -1.04
N GLY A 27 6.97 -12.27 -0.69
CA GLY A 27 6.49 -13.33 -1.57
C GLY A 27 5.92 -12.74 -2.85
N GLY A 28 5.12 -11.67 -2.76
CA GLY A 28 4.56 -11.03 -3.94
C GLY A 28 5.63 -10.46 -4.85
N TRP A 29 6.65 -9.85 -4.28
CA TRP A 29 7.75 -9.26 -5.05
C TRP A 29 8.62 -10.31 -5.77
N PHE A 30 8.79 -11.49 -5.16
CA PHE A 30 9.59 -12.59 -5.74
C PHE A 30 8.79 -13.55 -6.62
N LEU A 31 7.52 -13.79 -6.31
CA LEU A 31 6.66 -14.74 -7.04
C LEU A 31 5.95 -14.10 -8.23
N LEU A 32 5.66 -12.78 -8.21
CA LEU A 32 4.99 -12.14 -9.34
C LEU A 32 6.01 -11.69 -10.39
N PRO A 33 5.90 -12.19 -11.63
CA PRO A 33 6.70 -11.68 -12.74
C PRO A 33 6.34 -10.22 -13.05
N GLN A 34 7.32 -9.47 -13.55
CA GLN A 34 7.13 -8.11 -14.08
C GLN A 34 6.36 -8.20 -15.42
N ALA A 35 5.06 -8.43 -15.35
CA ALA A 35 4.20 -8.39 -16.53
C ALA A 35 3.81 -6.94 -16.85
N PRO A 36 3.57 -6.62 -18.14
CA PRO A 36 3.06 -5.32 -18.53
C PRO A 36 1.73 -5.00 -17.81
N PRO A 37 1.49 -3.71 -17.49
CA PRO A 37 0.27 -3.28 -16.83
C PRO A 37 -0.94 -3.66 -17.67
N TYR A 38 -1.93 -4.29 -17.04
CA TYR A 38 -3.24 -4.46 -17.67
C TYR A 38 -4.03 -3.16 -17.49
N GLN A 39 -4.18 -2.44 -18.59
CA GLN A 39 -4.97 -1.22 -18.64
C GLN A 39 -6.45 -1.59 -18.64
N PHE A 40 -7.14 -1.31 -17.55
CA PHE A 40 -8.59 -1.38 -17.50
C PHE A 40 -9.13 0.03 -17.73
N SER A 41 -9.98 0.20 -18.74
CA SER A 41 -10.62 1.49 -19.01
C SER A 41 -11.45 1.91 -17.79
N GLY A 42 -10.92 2.86 -17.01
CA GLY A 42 -11.59 3.41 -15.83
C GLY A 42 -11.24 2.81 -14.47
N LEU A 43 -10.27 1.89 -14.40
CA LEU A 43 -9.69 1.41 -13.14
C LEU A 43 -8.18 1.67 -13.15
N PRO A 44 -7.52 1.77 -11.97
CA PRO A 44 -6.08 1.87 -11.89
C PRO A 44 -5.40 0.73 -12.64
N ASP A 45 -4.26 1.01 -13.27
CA ASP A 45 -3.50 0.03 -14.03
C ASP A 45 -3.17 -1.17 -13.15
N TYR A 46 -3.65 -2.36 -13.55
CA TYR A 46 -3.48 -3.56 -12.75
C TYR A 46 -2.08 -4.12 -12.92
N THR A 47 -1.16 -3.56 -12.12
CA THR A 47 0.24 -3.97 -12.02
C THR A 47 0.44 -5.04 -10.95
N ARG A 48 1.63 -5.63 -10.91
CA ARG A 48 2.03 -6.50 -9.78
C ARG A 48 1.88 -5.82 -8.42
N GLN A 49 2.14 -4.51 -8.34
CA GLN A 49 2.10 -3.75 -7.09
C GLN A 49 0.67 -3.62 -6.60
N THR A 50 -0.27 -3.28 -7.48
CA THR A 50 -1.70 -3.22 -7.13
C THR A 50 -2.19 -4.59 -6.62
N ALA A 51 -1.81 -5.70 -7.26
CA ALA A 51 -2.19 -7.04 -6.82
C ALA A 51 -1.67 -7.39 -5.40
N ILE A 52 -0.44 -7.00 -5.08
CA ILE A 52 0.16 -7.22 -3.75
C ILE A 52 -0.54 -6.34 -2.70
N PHE A 53 -0.64 -5.05 -2.96
CA PHE A 53 -1.16 -4.08 -2.00
C PHE A 53 -2.67 -4.21 -1.78
N LEU A 54 -3.46 -4.50 -2.83
CA LEU A 54 -4.88 -4.83 -2.68
C LEU A 54 -5.10 -6.11 -1.88
N GLY A 55 -4.26 -7.13 -2.09
CA GLY A 55 -4.30 -8.37 -1.30
C GLY A 55 -4.01 -8.12 0.18
N ILE A 56 -2.99 -7.31 0.48
CA ILE A 56 -2.62 -6.94 1.84
C ILE A 56 -3.71 -6.08 2.49
N LEU A 57 -4.24 -5.07 1.80
CA LEU A 57 -5.34 -4.25 2.31
C LEU A 57 -6.59 -5.07 2.56
N GLY A 58 -6.96 -5.95 1.63
CA GLY A 58 -8.10 -6.85 1.79
C GLY A 58 -7.93 -7.76 3.00
N GLY A 59 -6.76 -8.40 3.12
CA GLY A 59 -6.43 -9.24 4.29
C GLY A 59 -6.44 -8.47 5.61
N MET A 60 -5.85 -7.26 5.62
CA MET A 60 -5.85 -6.38 6.79
C MET A 60 -7.28 -5.94 7.17
N ALA A 61 -8.11 -5.55 6.22
CA ALA A 61 -9.49 -5.12 6.46
C ALA A 61 -10.38 -6.26 6.97
N LEU A 62 -10.18 -7.49 6.47
CA LEU A 62 -10.96 -8.66 6.88
C LEU A 62 -10.52 -9.23 8.24
N PHE A 63 -9.20 -9.34 8.48
CA PHE A 63 -8.67 -10.07 9.65
C PHE A 63 -8.18 -9.17 10.79
N ASP A 64 -7.84 -7.91 10.51
CA ASP A 64 -7.35 -6.98 11.53
C ASP A 64 -7.78 -5.53 11.27
N PRO A 65 -9.10 -5.26 11.17
CA PRO A 65 -9.60 -3.90 10.93
C PRO A 65 -9.23 -2.92 12.07
N ARG A 66 -8.95 -3.45 13.26
CA ARG A 66 -8.48 -2.66 14.41
C ARG A 66 -7.08 -2.09 14.18
N ALA A 67 -6.30 -2.65 13.26
CA ALA A 67 -4.98 -2.13 12.93
C ALA A 67 -5.04 -0.71 12.35
N PHE A 68 -6.07 -0.36 11.56
CA PHE A 68 -6.26 1.00 11.02
C PHE A 68 -6.37 2.07 12.11
N PHE A 69 -6.97 1.71 13.26
CA PHE A 69 -7.14 2.63 14.39
C PHE A 69 -5.94 2.67 15.34
N ARG A 70 -4.95 1.78 15.20
CA ARG A 70 -3.71 1.83 16.00
C ARG A 70 -2.73 2.87 15.48
N ALA A 71 -2.85 3.29 14.22
CA ALA A 71 -2.02 4.33 13.66
C ALA A 71 -2.32 5.65 14.38
N LYS A 72 -1.32 6.16 15.13
CA LYS A 72 -1.38 7.52 15.68
C LYS A 72 -1.11 8.50 14.55
N TRP A 73 -2.18 9.07 14.02
CA TRP A 73 -2.13 10.13 13.01
C TRP A 73 -1.35 11.31 13.58
N SER A 74 -0.34 11.76 12.85
CA SER A 74 0.51 12.88 13.20
C SER A 74 0.57 13.86 12.02
N LEU A 75 0.99 15.10 12.29
CA LEU A 75 1.24 16.09 11.24
C LEU A 75 2.29 15.60 10.22
N TRP A 76 3.09 14.60 10.54
CA TRP A 76 4.00 13.94 9.61
C TRP A 76 3.31 13.10 8.52
N ASP A 77 2.01 12.81 8.67
CA ASP A 77 1.23 12.08 7.65
C ASP A 77 0.67 13.04 6.57
N LEU A 78 0.71 14.37 6.79
CA LEU A 78 0.23 15.39 5.84
C LEU A 78 0.93 15.33 4.47
N PRO A 79 2.27 15.25 4.37
CA PRO A 79 2.95 15.15 3.09
C PRO A 79 2.48 13.96 2.26
N MET A 80 2.16 12.85 2.93
CA MET A 80 1.67 11.64 2.28
C MET A 80 0.27 11.81 1.72
N LEU A 81 -0.61 12.51 2.46
CA LEU A 81 -1.94 12.87 1.96
C LEU A 81 -1.86 13.82 0.77
N VAL A 82 -1.01 14.85 0.84
CA VAL A 82 -0.79 15.77 -0.30
C VAL A 82 -0.25 15.02 -1.51
N TRP A 83 0.69 14.10 -1.30
CA TRP A 83 1.23 13.27 -2.37
C TRP A 83 0.15 12.40 -3.02
N CYS A 84 -0.69 11.74 -2.23
CA CYS A 84 -1.79 10.92 -2.75
C CYS A 84 -2.88 11.74 -3.45
N LEU A 85 -3.10 13.00 -3.04
CA LEU A 85 -4.09 13.91 -3.63
C LEU A 85 -3.56 14.71 -4.82
N SER A 86 -2.25 14.72 -5.05
CA SER A 86 -1.62 15.49 -6.14
C SER A 86 -2.16 15.23 -7.56
N PRO A 87 -2.67 14.03 -7.93
CA PRO A 87 -3.22 13.80 -9.26
C PRO A 87 -4.48 14.62 -9.57
N VAL A 88 -5.29 14.99 -8.57
CA VAL A 88 -6.53 15.77 -8.79
C VAL A 88 -6.27 17.15 -9.40
N PRO A 89 -5.48 18.04 -8.78
CA PRO A 89 -5.17 19.34 -9.37
C PRO A 89 -4.44 19.20 -10.70
N SER A 90 -3.60 18.17 -10.87
CA SER A 90 -2.89 17.92 -12.12
C SER A 90 -3.83 17.54 -13.27
N SER A 91 -4.81 16.66 -13.07
CA SER A 91 -5.76 16.30 -14.14
C SER A 91 -6.74 17.43 -14.46
N LEU A 92 -7.11 18.24 -13.46
CA LEU A 92 -7.89 19.47 -13.68
C LEU A 92 -7.11 20.51 -14.50
N SER A 93 -5.83 20.73 -14.19
CA SER A 93 -4.99 21.68 -14.95
C SER A 93 -4.69 21.21 -16.37
N ASN A 94 -4.63 19.89 -16.59
CA ASN A 94 -4.38 19.30 -17.91
C ASN A 94 -5.67 19.09 -18.73
N GLY A 95 -6.84 19.44 -18.21
CA GLY A 95 -8.11 19.29 -18.94
C GLY A 95 -8.57 17.83 -19.13
N LEU A 96 -7.95 16.88 -18.43
CA LEU A 96 -8.28 15.44 -18.49
C LEU A 96 -9.55 15.10 -17.71
N GLY A 97 -9.99 16.03 -16.85
CA GLY A 97 -11.24 15.94 -16.09
C GLY A 97 -11.04 15.34 -14.69
N LEU A 98 -12.10 15.45 -13.87
CA LEU A 98 -12.11 14.96 -12.49
C LEU A 98 -11.93 13.44 -12.39
N TYR A 99 -12.43 12.71 -13.39
CA TYR A 99 -12.38 11.25 -13.39
C TYR A 99 -10.95 10.71 -13.48
N ASP A 100 -10.14 11.32 -14.33
CA ASP A 100 -8.73 10.98 -14.48
C ASP A 100 -7.94 11.31 -13.20
N GLY A 101 -8.21 12.47 -12.60
CA GLY A 101 -7.61 12.87 -11.32
C GLY A 101 -7.92 11.89 -10.19
N LEU A 102 -9.19 11.47 -10.06
CA LEU A 102 -9.60 10.49 -9.05
C LEU A 102 -8.95 9.12 -9.28
N SER A 103 -8.91 8.65 -10.53
CA SER A 103 -8.25 7.39 -10.88
C SER A 103 -6.76 7.42 -10.55
N GLY A 104 -6.09 8.54 -10.85
CA GLY A 104 -4.69 8.77 -10.48
C GLY A 104 -4.47 8.82 -8.97
N THR A 105 -5.36 9.44 -8.18
CA THR A 105 -5.24 9.42 -6.71
C THR A 105 -5.34 8.03 -6.14
N LEU A 106 -6.21 7.18 -6.71
CA LEU A 106 -6.37 5.80 -6.26
C LEU A 106 -5.11 5.00 -6.56
N ASP A 107 -4.52 5.19 -7.74
CA ASP A 107 -3.26 4.54 -8.10
C ASP A 107 -2.12 4.98 -7.14
N GLN A 108 -1.99 6.29 -6.91
CA GLN A 108 -1.02 6.86 -5.98
C GLN A 108 -1.21 6.33 -4.55
N PHE A 109 -2.46 6.19 -4.12
CA PHE A 109 -2.80 5.64 -2.81
C PHE A 109 -2.49 4.14 -2.70
N ILE A 110 -2.75 3.36 -3.74
CA ILE A 110 -2.41 1.92 -3.75
C ILE A 110 -0.89 1.74 -3.76
N MET A 111 -0.18 2.52 -4.56
CA MET A 111 1.26 2.40 -4.75
C MET A 111 2.08 2.92 -3.56
N TYR A 112 1.67 4.04 -2.96
CA TYR A 112 2.41 4.71 -1.90
C TYR A 112 1.64 4.76 -0.58
N GLY A 113 0.36 5.13 -0.60
CA GLY A 113 -0.45 5.28 0.62
C GLY A 113 -0.61 3.97 1.40
N THR A 114 -0.81 2.87 0.69
CA THR A 114 -0.99 1.53 1.26
C THR A 114 0.23 1.03 2.02
N PRO A 115 1.44 0.96 1.42
CA PRO A 115 2.63 0.53 2.16
C PRO A 115 2.94 1.44 3.34
N TYR A 116 2.66 2.75 3.22
CA TYR A 116 2.80 3.69 4.33
C TYR A 116 1.86 3.36 5.50
N LEU A 117 0.56 3.16 5.23
CA LEU A 117 -0.43 2.78 6.24
C LEU A 117 -0.09 1.45 6.90
N VAL A 118 0.26 0.44 6.11
CA VAL A 118 0.68 -0.88 6.59
C VAL A 118 1.92 -0.77 7.49
N GLY A 119 2.91 0.03 7.07
CA GLY A 119 4.08 0.40 7.86
C GLY A 119 3.70 0.99 9.22
N ARG A 120 2.84 2.02 9.23
CA ARG A 120 2.40 2.68 10.46
C ARG A 120 1.56 1.77 11.36
N CYS A 121 0.76 0.86 10.81
CA CYS A 121 -0.08 -0.03 11.61
C CYS A 121 0.69 -1.20 12.24
N TYR A 122 1.61 -1.80 11.48
CA TYR A 122 2.30 -3.03 11.89
C TYR A 122 3.71 -2.81 12.43
N PHE A 123 4.40 -1.76 12.00
CA PHE A 123 5.81 -1.48 12.31
C PHE A 123 6.02 -0.25 13.22
N SER A 124 4.96 0.43 13.66
CA SER A 124 5.01 1.54 14.63
C SER A 124 5.30 1.06 16.07
N GLY A 125 6.52 0.59 16.30
CA GLY A 125 7.05 0.32 17.63
C GLY A 125 8.30 1.17 17.89
N ARG A 126 8.40 1.78 19.08
CA ARG A 126 9.57 2.55 19.57
C ARG A 126 10.92 1.84 19.36
N GLN A 127 10.91 0.52 19.28
CA GLN A 127 12.10 -0.30 19.09
C GLN A 127 12.62 -0.27 17.66
N LEU A 128 11.73 -0.09 16.66
CA LEU A 128 12.09 -0.01 15.25
C LEU A 128 12.65 1.36 14.89
N GLU A 129 12.12 2.43 15.48
CA GLU A 129 12.64 3.80 15.32
C GLU A 129 14.10 3.92 15.77
N ARG A 130 14.46 3.32 16.92
CA ARG A 130 15.87 3.25 17.36
C ARG A 130 16.73 2.45 16.38
N GLN A 131 16.24 1.30 15.90
CA GLN A 131 17.01 0.45 14.98
C GLN A 131 17.27 1.13 13.63
N LEU A 132 16.31 1.90 13.11
CA LEU A 132 16.49 2.68 11.88
C LEU A 132 17.53 3.80 12.05
N VAL A 133 17.53 4.49 13.19
CA VAL A 133 18.55 5.51 13.50
C VAL A 133 19.94 4.88 13.58
N TYR A 134 20.09 3.72 14.23
CA TYR A 134 21.38 3.02 14.28
C TYR A 134 21.84 2.56 12.88
N LEU A 135 20.93 2.11 12.02
CA LEU A 135 21.26 1.67 10.67
C LEU A 135 21.75 2.82 9.78
N ILE A 136 21.19 4.02 9.93
CA ILE A 136 21.56 5.22 9.15
C ILE A 136 22.87 5.82 9.64
N VAL A 137 23.19 5.72 10.94
CA VAL A 137 24.45 6.24 11.50
C VAL A 137 25.62 5.28 11.27
N ALA A 138 25.36 3.98 11.11
CA ALA A 138 26.36 2.95 10.91
C ALA A 138 26.62 2.58 9.43
N GLY A 139 25.74 3.00 8.51
CA GLY A 139 25.91 2.83 7.06
C GLY A 139 26.46 4.09 6.41
#